data_AF-F0SA11-F1
#
_entry.id   AF-F0SA11-F1
#
_cell.length_a   1.000
_cell.length_b   1.000
_cell.length_c   1.000
_cell.angle_alpha   90.00
_cell.angle_beta   90.00
_cell.angle_gamma   90.00
#
_symmetry.space_group_name_H-M   'P 1'
#
loop_
_entity.id
_entity.type
_entity.pdbx_description
1 polymer ?
#
loop_
_entity_poly.entity_id
_entity_poly.type
_entity_poly.pdbx_seq_one_letter_code
_entity_poly.pdbx_strand_id
1 'polypeptide(L)'
;MFEVLSNVMKKQLLFKFFSILFGATLLLTSCKKSNHDVSQEKFHVRLSGFAEKTLFVVGADVRIIELDERLTETIRQHQTRIGADGRYDTELELQSSLVKIIATGKYYDELTGQESAYPISLEGIVQVGNGEYEANVNVFTHIEQERLKKLLEQRKSMEEAKKEASNQLLELLNVDITNKKQAHEMKFMAGDTESAAMIAFSTMLLNRDKSKVNELLDKLKKDFSNGDLDEELKDELFRDADKIDFEKVAGNLVELYQRYGHQLKPGDIIAPEYPVKTENEALLVVKASMEILMDATKELFVLDALYTRNIDETLIKNNFDYRALYNHTHEPNNTAINNLFKTQYNVVNKSNSIIRLFEKASNIGFNKYHGTVLLNRSLAYLNIITYWGDPIILPVVTNIDDITERMPWKTALNLVITDLKKAEQLLPENGEEYIASKYAARALLARAHLLQKDYLQAKYYLDQIISSSKFKIESDHESVFKLSSKENVYIIAKELDKLENTNTFFERNIRKGELVPLIRYTEILLMAAECNAILKNAVGIEEYLNPVFKRQHGEDLYPGLSRHGAEEIIFGLWMSDLAKEGLSLSVYKRLEVGEYFFEKPHLKILPIPMYEMQLNKYLKQNPGYY
;
A
#
# COMPACT_ATOMS: atom_id res chain seq x y z
N MET A 1 0.25 57.35 24.67
CA MET A 1 1.36 56.54 24.12
C MET A 1 0.94 55.73 22.88
N PHE A 2 0.02 56.26 22.05
CA PHE A 2 -0.37 55.69 20.76
C PHE A 2 -0.38 56.73 19.61
N GLU A 3 0.05 57.97 19.87
CA GLU A 3 0.18 59.04 18.86
C GLU A 3 1.63 59.36 18.48
N VAL A 4 2.62 58.76 19.14
CA VAL A 4 4.04 59.01 18.87
C VAL A 4 4.65 57.96 17.91
N LEU A 5 3.99 56.82 17.68
CA LEU A 5 4.44 55.78 16.73
C LEU A 5 3.86 55.93 15.31
N SER A 6 2.88 56.82 15.09
CA SER A 6 2.27 57.09 13.77
C SER A 6 3.12 58.04 12.90
N ASN A 7 3.94 58.90 13.52
CA ASN A 7 4.70 59.94 12.82
C ASN A 7 6.12 59.53 12.36
N VAL A 8 6.60 58.34 12.74
CA VAL A 8 7.91 57.83 12.29
C VAL A 8 7.79 56.97 11.03
N MET A 9 6.66 56.29 10.79
CA MET A 9 6.43 55.52 9.56
C MET A 9 5.96 56.36 8.35
N LYS A 10 5.42 57.57 8.57
CA LYS A 10 5.02 58.48 7.47
C LYS A 10 6.18 59.28 6.85
N LYS A 11 7.36 59.33 7.49
CA LYS A 11 8.53 60.08 7.00
C LYS A 11 9.48 59.28 6.10
N GLN A 12 9.34 57.95 6.00
CA GLN A 12 10.14 57.12 5.07
C GLN A 12 9.43 56.86 3.73
N LEU A 13 8.14 57.19 3.58
CA LEU A 13 7.40 56.98 2.32
C LEU A 13 7.40 58.21 1.38
N LEU A 14 7.84 59.38 1.84
CA LEU A 14 7.87 60.63 1.05
C LEU A 14 9.22 60.90 0.35
N PHE A 15 10.23 60.04 0.52
CA PHE A 15 11.57 60.23 -0.05
C PHE A 15 11.88 59.35 -1.27
N LYS A 16 10.90 58.60 -1.80
CA LYS A 16 11.03 57.80 -3.04
C LYS A 16 10.07 58.22 -4.17
N PHE A 17 9.35 59.33 -4.01
CA PHE A 17 8.40 59.83 -5.02
C PHE A 17 8.81 61.16 -5.69
N PHE A 18 10.05 61.64 -5.47
CA PHE A 18 10.52 62.93 -5.98
C PHE A 18 11.80 62.87 -6.84
N SER A 19 11.99 61.79 -7.60
CA SER A 19 13.09 61.63 -8.55
C SER A 19 12.65 61.42 -10.00
N ILE A 20 11.39 61.72 -10.33
CA ILE A 20 10.87 61.76 -11.71
C ILE A 20 10.42 63.19 -12.00
N LEU A 21 11.37 64.13 -12.14
CA LEU A 21 11.14 65.40 -12.85
C LEU A 21 12.43 66.21 -13.03
N PHE A 22 13.35 65.81 -13.90
CA PHE A 22 14.24 66.74 -14.62
C PHE A 22 15.00 65.99 -15.72
N GLY A 23 14.90 66.46 -16.96
CA GLY A 23 15.66 65.89 -18.07
C GLY A 23 14.95 65.86 -19.43
N ALA A 24 14.00 66.75 -19.70
CA ALA A 24 13.58 67.04 -21.07
C ALA A 24 14.28 68.33 -21.52
N THR A 25 15.23 68.22 -22.44
CA THR A 25 15.59 69.33 -23.32
C THR A 25 15.97 68.78 -24.69
N LEU A 26 15.30 69.35 -25.70
CA LEU A 26 15.33 69.05 -27.12
C LEU A 26 16.74 68.93 -27.72
N LEU A 27 16.88 68.06 -28.72
CA LEU A 27 17.50 68.42 -30.00
C LEU A 27 16.77 67.68 -31.14
N LEU A 28 16.24 68.49 -32.07
CA LEU A 28 15.50 68.11 -33.25
C LEU A 28 16.45 67.73 -34.42
N THR A 29 15.93 66.86 -35.29
CA THR A 29 16.31 66.61 -36.69
C THR A 29 17.64 65.90 -37.02
N SER A 30 17.52 64.66 -37.52
CA SER A 30 18.12 64.29 -38.81
C SER A 30 17.29 63.18 -39.44
N CYS A 31 16.51 63.51 -40.47
CA CYS A 31 15.92 62.50 -41.35
C CYS A 31 17.08 61.81 -42.10
N LYS A 32 17.37 60.56 -41.74
CA LYS A 32 18.08 59.64 -42.62
C LYS A 32 17.16 58.47 -42.92
N LYS A 33 16.69 58.40 -44.17
CA LYS A 33 16.10 57.20 -44.75
C LYS A 33 17.11 56.06 -44.59
N SER A 34 16.83 55.11 -43.72
CA SER A 34 17.49 53.80 -43.72
C SER A 34 16.42 52.75 -43.49
N ASN A 35 16.33 51.81 -44.43
CA ASN A 35 15.45 50.65 -44.39
C ASN A 35 15.47 50.03 -42.98
N HIS A 36 14.31 50.00 -42.31
CA HIS A 36 14.10 49.10 -41.21
C HIS A 36 13.92 47.69 -41.79
N ASP A 37 15.03 47.01 -42.05
CA ASP A 37 15.03 45.56 -41.83
C ASP A 37 14.95 45.38 -40.32
N VAL A 38 13.74 45.19 -39.81
CA VAL A 38 13.54 44.61 -38.49
C VAL A 38 14.04 43.18 -38.63
N SER A 39 15.29 42.93 -38.23
CA SER A 39 15.77 41.57 -38.04
C SER A 39 14.85 40.92 -37.02
N GLN A 40 13.89 40.13 -37.50
CA GLN A 40 13.11 39.24 -36.62
C GLN A 40 14.13 38.34 -35.95
N GLU A 41 14.25 38.47 -34.63
CA GLU A 41 15.17 37.68 -33.83
C GLU A 41 14.82 36.20 -34.05
N LYS A 42 15.71 35.47 -34.72
CA LYS A 42 15.52 34.04 -34.96
C LYS A 42 16.00 33.28 -33.72
N PHE A 43 15.17 32.37 -33.24
CA PHE A 43 15.53 31.43 -32.19
C PHE A 43 16.06 30.15 -32.83
N HIS A 44 17.30 29.78 -32.49
CA HIS A 44 17.89 28.49 -32.80
C HIS A 44 17.80 27.62 -31.56
N VAL A 45 16.97 26.57 -31.63
CA VAL A 45 16.62 25.75 -30.46
C VAL A 45 16.90 24.30 -30.78
N ARG A 46 17.64 23.61 -29.91
CA ARG A 46 17.69 22.15 -29.90
C ARG A 46 16.75 21.65 -28.83
N LEU A 47 15.60 21.14 -29.26
CA LEU A 47 14.50 20.72 -28.40
C LEU A 47 14.55 19.20 -28.23
N SER A 48 14.59 18.74 -26.97
CA SER A 48 14.54 17.32 -26.64
C SER A 48 13.56 17.04 -25.50
N GLY A 49 13.17 15.78 -25.32
CA GLY A 49 12.33 15.39 -24.19
C GLY A 49 11.72 14.00 -24.35
N PHE A 50 11.04 13.55 -23.30
CA PHE A 50 10.26 12.32 -23.31
C PHE A 50 8.81 12.57 -23.73
N ALA A 51 8.20 11.57 -24.36
CA ALA A 51 6.75 11.49 -24.54
C ALA A 51 6.20 10.39 -23.61
N GLU A 52 5.41 10.77 -22.59
CA GLU A 52 5.06 9.89 -21.48
C GLU A 52 3.55 9.90 -21.14
N LYS A 53 2.85 8.84 -21.57
CA LYS A 53 1.78 8.24 -20.76
C LYS A 53 2.43 7.17 -19.88
N THR A 54 3.10 6.28 -20.57
CA THR A 54 4.37 5.63 -20.24
C THR A 54 5.25 5.85 -21.49
N LEU A 55 6.39 5.19 -21.68
CA LEU A 55 7.16 5.26 -22.93
C LEU A 55 6.29 5.01 -24.17
N PHE A 56 6.32 5.95 -25.11
CA PHE A 56 5.83 5.71 -26.47
C PHE A 56 6.73 4.72 -27.21
N VAL A 57 6.14 3.92 -28.10
CA VAL A 57 6.87 2.97 -28.93
C VAL A 57 7.82 3.71 -29.87
N VAL A 58 9.02 3.16 -30.05
CA VAL A 58 10.05 3.69 -30.96
C VAL A 58 9.46 3.94 -32.35
N GLY A 59 9.72 5.13 -32.88
CA GLY A 59 9.19 5.57 -34.18
C GLY A 59 7.82 6.24 -34.11
N ALA A 60 7.21 6.38 -32.93
CA ALA A 60 6.04 7.23 -32.74
C ALA A 60 6.29 8.66 -33.24
N ASP A 61 5.24 9.29 -33.77
CA ASP A 61 5.32 10.59 -34.44
C ASP A 61 5.38 11.72 -33.42
N VAL A 62 6.28 12.69 -33.64
CA VAL A 62 6.34 13.92 -32.84
C VAL A 62 6.29 15.12 -33.77
N ARG A 63 5.21 15.89 -33.69
CA ARG A 63 5.06 17.15 -34.42
C ARG A 63 5.32 18.33 -33.49
N ILE A 64 6.15 19.25 -33.94
CA ILE A 64 6.46 20.49 -33.24
C ILE A 64 5.96 21.63 -34.11
N ILE A 65 5.07 22.46 -33.58
CA ILE A 65 4.38 23.53 -34.28
C ILE A 65 4.72 24.84 -33.58
N GLU A 66 5.27 25.79 -34.30
CA GLU A 66 5.48 27.14 -33.78
C GLU A 66 4.12 27.84 -33.59
N LEU A 67 3.95 28.51 -32.45
CA LEU A 67 2.79 29.31 -32.11
C LEU A 67 3.11 30.80 -32.10
N ASP A 68 2.15 31.64 -32.48
CA ASP A 68 2.25 33.09 -32.27
C ASP A 68 1.96 33.49 -30.81
N GLU A 69 2.07 34.79 -30.50
CA GLU A 69 1.78 35.35 -29.16
C GLU A 69 0.34 35.10 -28.68
N ARG A 70 -0.58 34.73 -29.58
CA ARG A 70 -1.98 34.40 -29.28
C ARG A 70 -2.24 32.89 -29.25
N LEU A 71 -1.18 32.07 -29.24
CA LEU A 71 -1.23 30.62 -29.31
C LEU A 71 -1.87 30.07 -30.59
N THR A 72 -1.86 30.84 -31.67
CA THR A 72 -2.33 30.39 -32.98
C THR A 72 -1.19 29.62 -33.67
N GLU A 73 -1.50 28.44 -34.20
CA GLU A 73 -0.55 27.64 -34.98
C GLU A 73 -0.09 28.43 -36.22
N THR A 74 1.23 28.55 -36.39
CA THR A 74 1.83 29.15 -37.58
C THR A 74 2.01 28.11 -38.68
N ILE A 75 2.50 28.54 -39.84
CA ILE A 75 2.89 27.62 -40.92
C ILE A 75 4.18 26.85 -40.63
N ARG A 76 4.96 27.25 -39.61
CA ARG A 76 6.24 26.60 -39.27
C ARG A 76 5.95 25.39 -38.38
N GLN A 77 6.18 24.22 -38.96
CA GLN A 77 6.09 22.95 -38.25
C GLN A 77 7.30 22.08 -38.61
N HIS A 78 7.70 21.27 -37.65
CA HIS A 78 8.76 20.29 -37.78
C HIS A 78 8.24 18.92 -37.33
N GLN A 79 8.71 17.86 -37.96
CA GLN A 79 8.31 16.49 -37.64
C GLN A 79 9.56 15.67 -37.32
N THR A 80 9.54 15.00 -36.18
CA THR A 80 10.57 14.06 -35.73
C THR A 80 9.90 12.79 -35.20
N ARG A 81 10.67 11.87 -34.63
CA ARG A 81 10.15 10.61 -34.07
C ARG A 81 10.79 10.30 -32.73
N ILE A 82 10.10 9.47 -31.95
CA ILE A 82 10.64 8.90 -30.71
C ILE A 82 11.78 7.94 -31.05
N GLY A 83 12.94 8.17 -30.44
CA GLY A 83 14.15 7.38 -30.54
C GLY A 83 14.11 6.09 -29.71
N ALA A 84 15.20 5.33 -29.76
CA ALA A 84 15.30 4.03 -29.06
C ALA A 84 15.30 4.16 -27.53
N ASP A 85 15.69 5.32 -27.01
CA ASP A 85 15.66 5.66 -25.59
C ASP A 85 14.31 6.27 -25.15
N GLY A 86 13.31 6.34 -26.04
CA GLY A 86 12.01 6.92 -25.73
C GLY A 86 11.96 8.44 -25.79
N ARG A 87 13.03 9.10 -26.24
CA ARG A 87 13.12 10.56 -26.36
C ARG A 87 12.99 11.04 -27.79
N TYR A 88 12.49 12.26 -27.99
CA TYR A 88 12.71 13.01 -29.21
C TYR A 88 13.85 14.01 -29.02
N ASP A 89 14.52 14.34 -30.11
CA ASP A 89 15.58 15.36 -30.20
C ASP A 89 15.53 15.96 -31.61
N THR A 90 15.46 17.30 -31.71
CA THR A 90 15.51 17.99 -33.00
C THR A 90 15.99 19.44 -32.87
N GLU A 91 16.48 19.98 -33.98
CA GLU A 91 16.87 21.39 -34.12
C GLU A 91 15.77 22.18 -34.86
N LEU A 92 15.49 23.38 -34.35
CA LEU A 92 14.42 24.25 -34.81
C LEU A 92 14.96 25.67 -35.08
N GLU A 93 14.48 26.28 -36.16
CA GLU A 93 14.59 27.72 -36.39
C GLU A 93 13.21 28.37 -36.25
N LEU A 94 13.04 29.17 -35.21
CA LEU A 94 11.77 29.81 -34.85
C LEU A 94 11.86 31.33 -34.93
N GLN A 95 10.72 31.99 -35.09
CA GLN A 95 10.49 33.42 -34.97
C GLN A 95 9.71 33.76 -33.69
N SER A 96 9.05 32.77 -33.10
CA SER A 96 8.40 32.84 -31.79
C SER A 96 9.09 31.91 -30.80
N SER A 97 9.07 32.30 -29.53
CA SER A 97 9.52 31.43 -28.43
C SER A 97 8.49 30.37 -28.04
N LEU A 98 7.28 30.38 -28.60
CA LEU A 98 6.20 29.46 -28.22
C LEU A 98 6.11 28.30 -29.20
N VAL A 99 6.11 27.08 -28.67
CA VAL A 99 5.95 25.86 -29.46
C VAL A 99 4.94 24.91 -28.83
N LYS A 100 4.15 24.28 -29.70
CA LYS A 100 3.27 23.16 -29.38
C LYS A 100 3.94 21.87 -29.81
N ILE A 101 4.05 20.91 -28.92
CA ILE A 101 4.61 19.59 -29.17
C ILE A 101 3.46 18.58 -29.09
N ILE A 102 3.32 17.72 -30.09
CA ILE A 102 2.28 16.69 -30.18
C ILE A 102 2.96 15.35 -30.44
N ALA A 103 2.83 14.40 -29.50
CA ALA A 103 3.33 13.05 -29.64
C ALA A 103 2.18 12.07 -29.88
N THR A 104 2.23 11.34 -30.99
CA THR A 104 1.17 10.42 -31.43
C THR A 104 1.75 9.04 -31.73
N GLY A 105 1.17 8.01 -31.11
CA GLY A 105 1.61 6.64 -31.32
C GLY A 105 1.08 5.69 -30.28
N LYS A 106 1.51 4.44 -30.38
CA LYS A 106 1.31 3.45 -29.33
C LYS A 106 2.29 3.68 -28.18
N TYR A 107 1.96 3.14 -27.03
CA TYR A 107 2.73 3.24 -25.80
C TYR A 107 2.80 1.88 -25.12
N TYR A 108 3.68 1.72 -24.14
CA TYR A 108 3.71 0.53 -23.30
C TYR A 108 2.74 0.67 -22.14
N ASP A 109 1.88 -0.31 -21.97
CA ASP A 109 0.88 -0.39 -20.92
C ASP A 109 1.54 -0.74 -19.57
N GLU A 110 1.53 0.18 -18.62
CA GLU A 110 2.20 0.04 -17.34
C GLU A 110 1.62 -1.04 -16.41
N LEU A 111 0.39 -1.52 -16.66
CA LEU A 111 -0.21 -2.62 -15.90
C LEU A 111 0.31 -4.00 -16.37
N THR A 112 0.67 -4.11 -17.66
CA THR A 112 0.98 -5.39 -18.32
C THR A 112 2.40 -5.47 -18.89
N GLY A 113 3.08 -4.34 -19.07
CA GLY A 113 4.38 -4.23 -19.73
C GLY A 113 4.36 -4.45 -21.25
N GLN A 114 3.16 -4.55 -21.86
CA GLN A 114 2.97 -4.84 -23.28
C GLN A 114 2.63 -3.58 -24.08
N GLU A 115 2.83 -3.64 -25.41
CA GLU A 115 2.42 -2.57 -26.31
C GLU A 115 0.90 -2.37 -26.30
N SER A 116 0.45 -1.11 -26.32
CA SER A 116 -0.97 -0.76 -26.36
C SER A 116 -1.63 -1.21 -27.66
N ALA A 117 -2.88 -1.66 -27.56
CA ALA A 117 -3.68 -1.99 -28.73
C ALA A 117 -4.00 -0.74 -29.58
N TYR A 118 -4.28 0.38 -28.90
CA TYR A 118 -4.72 1.64 -29.50
C TYR A 118 -3.67 2.74 -29.28
N PRO A 119 -3.40 3.57 -30.30
CA PRO A 119 -2.53 4.73 -30.16
C PRO A 119 -3.24 5.85 -29.39
N ILE A 120 -2.45 6.76 -28.82
CA ILE A 120 -2.91 7.99 -28.18
C ILE A 120 -2.18 9.19 -28.76
N SER A 121 -2.70 10.38 -28.48
CA SER A 121 -2.07 11.66 -28.80
C SER A 121 -1.95 12.50 -27.53
N LEU A 122 -0.73 12.84 -27.14
CA LEU A 122 -0.46 13.79 -26.06
C LEU A 122 0.06 15.10 -26.64
N GLU A 123 -0.24 16.21 -25.97
CA GLU A 123 0.20 17.53 -26.43
C GLU A 123 0.70 18.38 -25.26
N GLY A 124 1.57 19.35 -25.56
CA GLY A 124 2.15 20.27 -24.59
C GLY A 124 2.51 21.58 -25.27
N ILE A 125 2.36 22.70 -24.57
CA ILE A 125 2.82 24.03 -25.04
C ILE A 125 3.97 24.45 -24.14
N VAL A 126 5.08 24.92 -24.70
CA VAL A 126 6.26 25.39 -23.94
C VAL A 126 6.79 26.68 -24.53
N GLN A 127 7.45 27.48 -23.67
CA GLN A 127 8.21 28.65 -24.10
C GLN A 127 9.70 28.28 -24.10
N VAL A 128 10.33 28.33 -25.28
CA VAL A 128 11.72 27.96 -25.51
C VAL A 128 12.62 29.18 -25.72
N GLY A 129 13.90 29.04 -25.37
CA GLY A 129 14.94 30.04 -25.64
C GLY A 129 15.98 29.50 -26.61
N ASN A 130 16.94 30.36 -27.00
CA ASN A 130 18.10 29.94 -27.79
C ASN A 130 18.93 28.88 -27.05
N GLY A 131 19.37 27.84 -27.76
CA GLY A 131 20.22 26.77 -27.22
C GLY A 131 19.48 25.46 -26.98
N GLU A 132 19.96 24.67 -26.04
CA GLU A 132 19.37 23.37 -25.68
C GLU A 132 18.22 23.55 -24.69
N TYR A 133 17.10 22.89 -24.96
CA TYR A 133 15.91 22.94 -24.12
C TYR A 133 15.31 21.55 -23.98
N GLU A 134 15.09 21.11 -22.73
CA GLU A 134 14.39 19.85 -22.42
C GLU A 134 12.94 20.18 -22.05
N ALA A 135 12.00 19.60 -22.78
CA ALA A 135 10.58 19.70 -22.51
C ALA A 135 9.94 18.35 -22.74
N ASN A 136 9.32 17.77 -21.73
CA ASN A 136 8.57 16.53 -21.86
C ASN A 136 7.13 16.81 -22.31
N VAL A 137 6.55 15.88 -23.05
CA VAL A 137 5.10 15.82 -23.33
C VAL A 137 4.54 14.65 -22.56
N ASN A 138 3.62 14.90 -21.63
CA ASN A 138 3.05 13.85 -20.80
C ASN A 138 1.56 14.05 -20.58
N VAL A 139 0.94 13.14 -19.80
CA VAL A 139 -0.49 13.20 -19.49
C VAL A 139 -0.89 14.55 -18.85
N PHE A 140 -0.02 15.15 -18.04
CA PHE A 140 -0.31 16.43 -17.37
C PHE A 140 -0.21 17.59 -18.34
N THR A 141 0.81 17.63 -19.22
CA THR A 141 0.91 18.68 -20.24
C THR A 141 -0.29 18.69 -21.18
N HIS A 142 -0.90 17.52 -21.42
CA HIS A 142 -2.10 17.40 -22.25
C HIS A 142 -3.33 17.93 -21.55
N ILE A 143 -3.52 17.60 -20.27
CA ILE A 143 -4.71 18.00 -19.50
C ILE A 143 -4.69 19.51 -19.20
N GLU A 144 -3.52 20.09 -18.94
CA GLU A 144 -3.39 21.51 -18.57
C GLU A 144 -3.65 22.48 -19.74
N GLN A 145 -3.81 22.01 -20.99
CA GLN A 145 -3.89 22.86 -22.19
C GLN A 145 -4.99 23.93 -22.14
N GLU A 146 -6.23 23.54 -21.83
CA GLU A 146 -7.34 24.49 -21.79
C GLU A 146 -7.27 25.42 -20.58
N ARG A 147 -6.66 24.95 -19.49
CA ARG A 147 -6.38 25.79 -18.31
C ARG A 147 -5.31 26.84 -18.63
N LEU A 148 -4.24 26.44 -19.32
CA LEU A 148 -3.15 27.31 -19.74
C LEU A 148 -3.67 28.47 -20.61
N LYS A 149 -4.51 28.17 -21.61
CA LYS A 149 -5.14 29.18 -22.47
C LYS A 149 -5.93 30.22 -21.65
N LYS A 150 -6.79 29.77 -20.73
CA LYS A 150 -7.57 30.66 -19.85
C LYS A 150 -6.70 31.53 -18.94
N LEU A 151 -5.61 30.98 -18.38
CA LEU A 151 -4.69 31.73 -17.53
C LEU A 151 -3.92 32.81 -18.32
N LEU A 152 -3.58 32.53 -19.57
CA LEU A 152 -2.95 33.50 -20.46
C LEU A 152 -3.93 34.60 -20.90
N GLU A 153 -5.21 34.28 -21.13
CA GLU A 153 -6.27 35.28 -21.36
C GLU A 153 -6.44 36.21 -20.15
N GLN A 154 -6.18 35.72 -18.94
CA GLN A 154 -6.12 36.50 -17.70
C GLN A 154 -4.82 37.32 -17.55
N ARG A 155 -4.01 37.41 -18.62
CA ARG A 155 -2.74 38.16 -18.70
C ARG A 155 -1.63 37.65 -17.77
N LYS A 156 -1.69 36.39 -17.33
CA LYS A 156 -0.54 35.77 -16.66
C LYS A 156 0.58 35.51 -17.67
N SER A 157 1.81 35.54 -17.21
CA SER A 157 2.94 35.07 -18.04
C SER A 157 2.84 33.56 -18.27
N MET A 158 3.49 33.04 -19.32
CA MET A 158 3.52 31.59 -19.59
C MET A 158 4.05 30.80 -18.39
N GLU A 159 5.10 31.31 -17.75
CA GLU A 159 5.70 30.72 -16.56
C GLU A 159 4.73 30.66 -15.37
N GLU A 160 4.03 31.75 -15.06
CA GLU A 160 3.02 31.77 -13.99
C GLU A 160 1.83 30.86 -14.32
N ALA A 161 1.38 30.88 -15.57
CA ALA A 161 0.23 30.13 -16.02
C ALA A 161 0.49 28.60 -15.95
N LYS A 162 1.65 28.15 -16.43
CA LYS A 162 2.05 26.74 -16.31
C LYS A 162 2.18 26.30 -14.87
N LYS A 163 2.90 27.08 -14.06
CA LYS A 163 3.09 26.77 -12.65
C LYS A 163 1.76 26.61 -11.92
N GLU A 164 0.81 27.51 -12.16
CA GLU A 164 -0.51 27.40 -11.55
C GLU A 164 -1.29 26.19 -12.05
N ALA A 165 -1.34 25.95 -13.36
CA ALA A 165 -2.05 24.81 -13.91
C ALA A 165 -1.48 23.47 -13.41
N SER A 166 -0.15 23.34 -13.38
CA SER A 166 0.54 22.16 -12.86
C SER A 166 0.29 21.99 -11.36
N ASN A 167 0.35 23.06 -10.56
CA ASN A 167 0.05 23.00 -9.12
C ASN A 167 -1.40 22.56 -8.86
N GLN A 168 -2.36 23.10 -9.60
CA GLN A 168 -3.77 22.70 -9.47
C GLN A 168 -3.95 21.21 -9.76
N LEU A 169 -3.24 20.67 -10.76
CA LEU A 169 -3.32 19.26 -11.09
C LEU A 169 -2.63 18.37 -10.03
N LEU A 170 -1.51 18.81 -9.48
CA LEU A 170 -0.83 18.15 -8.36
C LEU A 170 -1.67 18.18 -7.08
N GLU A 171 -2.39 19.28 -6.82
CA GLU A 171 -3.32 19.42 -5.70
C GLU A 171 -4.50 18.46 -5.81
N LEU A 172 -5.04 18.23 -7.02
CA LEU A 172 -6.06 17.19 -7.27
C LEU A 172 -5.57 15.79 -6.86
N LEU A 173 -4.28 15.53 -7.05
CA LEU A 173 -3.61 14.28 -6.69
C LEU A 173 -2.98 14.32 -5.31
N ASN A 174 -3.27 15.37 -4.54
CA ASN A 174 -2.86 15.51 -3.16
C ASN A 174 -1.34 15.48 -2.92
N VAL A 175 -0.56 15.92 -3.91
CA VAL A 175 0.90 16.03 -3.81
C VAL A 175 1.27 17.29 -3.05
N ASP A 176 2.26 17.21 -2.16
CA ASP A 176 2.83 18.39 -1.52
C ASP A 176 3.58 19.23 -2.56
N ILE A 177 3.06 20.41 -2.86
CA ILE A 177 3.55 21.35 -3.88
C ILE A 177 4.75 22.20 -3.41
N THR A 178 5.45 21.78 -2.35
CA THR A 178 6.62 22.53 -1.84
C THR A 178 7.75 22.58 -2.88
N ASN A 179 7.90 21.54 -3.70
CA ASN A 179 8.79 21.50 -4.86
C ASN A 179 7.97 21.76 -6.14
N LYS A 180 8.27 22.87 -6.80
CA LYS A 180 7.43 23.46 -7.85
C LYS A 180 7.88 22.98 -9.23
N LYS A 181 7.65 21.71 -9.56
CA LYS A 181 7.85 21.23 -10.94
C LYS A 181 6.63 21.53 -11.80
N GLN A 182 6.89 22.06 -12.98
CA GLN A 182 5.87 22.22 -14.01
C GLN A 182 5.71 20.91 -14.78
N ALA A 183 4.54 20.65 -15.35
CA ALA A 183 4.23 19.38 -16.01
C ALA A 183 5.28 18.98 -17.05
N HIS A 184 5.75 19.92 -17.87
CA HIS A 184 6.76 19.67 -18.90
C HIS A 184 8.18 19.34 -18.37
N GLU A 185 8.44 19.53 -17.08
CA GLU A 185 9.70 19.15 -16.42
C GLU A 185 9.62 17.75 -15.79
N MET A 186 8.41 17.20 -15.65
CA MET A 186 8.17 15.90 -15.01
C MET A 186 8.48 14.75 -15.96
N LYS A 187 9.03 13.67 -15.40
CA LYS A 187 9.29 12.40 -16.09
C LYS A 187 9.23 11.24 -15.12
N PHE A 188 8.76 10.06 -15.54
CA PHE A 188 8.52 8.92 -14.64
C PHE A 188 9.75 8.49 -13.83
N MET A 189 10.93 8.57 -14.43
CA MET A 189 12.20 8.16 -13.81
C MET A 189 12.87 9.23 -12.91
N ALA A 190 12.14 10.25 -12.46
CA ALA A 190 12.73 11.33 -11.66
C ALA A 190 12.84 11.03 -10.15
N GLY A 191 12.11 10.02 -9.66
CA GLY A 191 12.18 9.60 -8.26
C GLY A 191 11.58 10.56 -7.24
N ASP A 192 10.68 11.43 -7.69
CA ASP A 192 10.01 12.45 -6.87
C ASP A 192 8.49 12.26 -6.80
N THR A 193 7.88 12.97 -5.87
CA THR A 193 6.45 12.88 -5.55
C THR A 193 5.55 13.29 -6.71
N GLU A 194 5.99 14.27 -7.50
CA GLU A 194 5.29 14.80 -8.67
C GLU A 194 5.24 13.76 -9.78
N SER A 195 6.36 13.08 -10.02
CA SER A 195 6.46 12.00 -11.00
C SER A 195 5.68 10.76 -10.55
N ALA A 196 5.67 10.46 -9.24
CA ALA A 196 4.81 9.43 -8.66
C ALA A 196 3.33 9.72 -8.93
N ALA A 197 2.89 10.96 -8.72
CA ALA A 197 1.52 11.36 -8.99
C ALA A 197 1.17 11.25 -10.49
N MET A 198 2.12 11.59 -11.37
CA MET A 198 1.95 11.41 -12.81
C MET A 198 1.79 9.93 -13.18
N ILE A 199 2.57 9.03 -12.56
CA ILE A 199 2.42 7.57 -12.72
C ILE A 199 1.04 7.12 -12.24
N ALA A 200 0.61 7.56 -11.06
CA ALA A 200 -0.71 7.22 -10.50
C ALA A 200 -1.82 7.61 -11.47
N PHE A 201 -1.81 8.87 -11.90
CA PHE A 201 -2.82 9.40 -12.80
C PHE A 201 -2.82 8.67 -14.13
N SER A 202 -1.65 8.43 -14.74
CA SER A 202 -1.58 7.66 -16.00
C SER A 202 -2.17 6.26 -15.83
N THR A 203 -1.84 5.59 -14.72
CA THR A 203 -2.28 4.21 -14.47
C THR A 203 -3.80 4.14 -14.28
N MET A 204 -4.40 5.13 -13.61
CA MET A 204 -5.86 5.21 -13.43
C MET A 204 -6.60 5.31 -14.77
N LEU A 205 -5.99 5.90 -15.80
CA LEU A 205 -6.58 5.92 -17.15
C LEU A 205 -6.65 4.51 -17.79
N LEU A 206 -5.82 3.57 -17.34
CA LEU A 206 -5.78 2.20 -17.87
C LEU A 206 -6.66 1.21 -17.13
N ASN A 207 -7.12 1.55 -15.93
CA ASN A 207 -7.97 0.66 -15.12
C ASN A 207 -9.42 0.57 -15.64
N ARG A 208 -9.62 0.95 -16.90
CA ARG A 208 -10.91 1.05 -17.59
C ARG A 208 -10.79 0.41 -18.98
N ASP A 209 -11.84 0.54 -19.78
CA ASP A 209 -11.81 0.17 -21.19
C ASP A 209 -10.69 0.93 -21.92
N LYS A 210 -9.59 0.22 -22.23
CA LYS A 210 -8.41 0.78 -22.88
C LYS A 210 -8.70 1.38 -24.27
N SER A 211 -9.82 1.03 -24.91
CA SER A 211 -10.25 1.63 -26.17
C SER A 211 -10.71 3.10 -26.03
N LYS A 212 -11.04 3.54 -24.80
CA LYS A 212 -11.60 4.87 -24.52
C LYS A 212 -10.60 5.86 -23.91
N VAL A 213 -9.31 5.52 -23.85
CA VAL A 213 -8.30 6.36 -23.20
C VAL A 213 -8.24 7.77 -23.81
N ASN A 214 -8.32 7.91 -25.14
CA ASN A 214 -8.33 9.23 -25.79
C ASN A 214 -9.59 10.05 -25.44
N GLU A 215 -10.76 9.42 -25.42
CA GLU A 215 -12.02 10.07 -25.03
C GLU A 215 -11.93 10.61 -23.58
N LEU A 216 -11.35 9.81 -22.69
CA LEU A 216 -11.14 10.20 -21.30
C LEU A 216 -10.13 11.35 -21.16
N LEU A 217 -9.01 11.32 -21.90
CA LEU A 217 -8.03 12.41 -21.92
C LEU A 217 -8.66 13.73 -22.39
N ASP A 218 -9.48 13.68 -23.45
CA ASP A 218 -10.18 14.86 -23.96
C ASP A 218 -11.22 15.39 -22.96
N LYS A 219 -11.94 14.49 -22.26
CA LYS A 219 -12.88 14.88 -21.18
C LYS A 219 -12.14 15.58 -20.04
N LEU A 220 -11.04 14.99 -19.56
CA LEU A 220 -10.21 15.54 -18.48
C LEU A 220 -9.65 16.93 -18.85
N LYS A 221 -9.09 17.07 -20.05
CA LYS A 221 -8.57 18.35 -20.56
C LYS A 221 -9.64 19.44 -20.58
N LYS A 222 -10.87 19.10 -21.00
CA LYS A 222 -11.99 20.05 -21.05
C LYS A 222 -12.46 20.45 -19.66
N ASP A 223 -12.68 19.47 -18.78
CA ASP A 223 -13.20 19.71 -17.42
C ASP A 223 -12.18 20.51 -16.60
N PHE A 224 -10.89 20.16 -16.70
CA PHE A 224 -9.81 20.85 -15.99
C PHE A 224 -9.57 22.30 -16.44
N SER A 225 -10.27 22.81 -17.46
CA SER A 225 -10.11 24.19 -17.93
C SER A 225 -10.29 25.24 -16.83
N ASN A 226 -11.04 24.95 -15.77
CA ASN A 226 -11.22 25.85 -14.62
C ASN A 226 -10.23 25.62 -13.47
N GLY A 227 -9.31 24.66 -13.61
CA GLY A 227 -8.33 24.28 -12.60
C GLY A 227 -8.84 23.24 -11.59
N ASP A 228 -9.97 22.60 -11.90
CA ASP A 228 -10.56 21.53 -11.11
C ASP A 228 -11.29 20.54 -12.04
N LEU A 229 -11.49 19.30 -11.60
CA LEU A 229 -12.27 18.29 -12.31
C LEU A 229 -13.71 18.26 -11.77
N ASP A 230 -14.66 17.84 -12.59
CA ASP A 230 -16.01 17.55 -12.12
C ASP A 230 -16.01 16.41 -11.09
N GLU A 231 -16.85 16.51 -10.05
CA GLU A 231 -16.89 15.54 -8.95
C GLU A 231 -17.22 14.12 -9.42
N GLU A 232 -18.12 13.96 -10.42
CA GLU A 232 -18.44 12.64 -10.96
C GLU A 232 -17.21 12.05 -11.67
N LEU A 233 -16.43 12.88 -12.37
CA LEU A 233 -15.21 12.43 -13.05
C LEU A 233 -14.08 12.13 -12.05
N LYS A 234 -13.95 12.90 -10.97
CA LYS A 234 -13.03 12.59 -9.86
C LYS A 234 -13.39 11.24 -9.25
N ASP A 235 -14.66 11.06 -8.87
CA ASP A 235 -15.15 9.80 -8.32
C ASP A 235 -14.88 8.66 -9.29
N GLU A 236 -15.21 8.82 -10.58
CA GLU A 236 -14.94 7.81 -11.60
C GLU A 236 -13.43 7.47 -11.68
N LEU A 237 -12.54 8.46 -11.56
CA LEU A 237 -11.08 8.29 -11.70
C LEU A 237 -10.47 7.61 -10.49
N PHE A 238 -10.92 7.98 -9.30
CA PHE A 238 -10.33 7.53 -8.04
C PHE A 238 -11.01 6.30 -7.44
N ARG A 239 -12.25 5.97 -7.85
CA ARG A 239 -13.03 4.83 -7.31
C ARG A 239 -12.30 3.51 -7.37
N ASP A 240 -11.53 3.27 -8.43
CA ASP A 240 -10.87 1.99 -8.67
C ASP A 240 -9.34 2.07 -8.44
N ALA A 241 -8.83 3.18 -7.90
CA ALA A 241 -7.40 3.36 -7.62
C ALA A 241 -6.87 2.37 -6.55
N ASP A 242 -7.72 1.98 -5.61
CA ASP A 242 -7.43 1.02 -4.53
C ASP A 242 -7.18 -0.41 -5.03
N LYS A 243 -7.73 -0.75 -6.21
CA LYS A 243 -7.54 -2.04 -6.89
C LYS A 243 -6.21 -2.12 -7.66
N ILE A 244 -5.51 -0.99 -7.83
CA ILE A 244 -4.25 -0.94 -8.57
C ILE A 244 -3.10 -1.29 -7.62
N ASP A 245 -2.33 -2.30 -8.00
CA ASP A 245 -1.06 -2.62 -7.35
C ASP A 245 0.05 -1.70 -7.86
N PHE A 246 0.17 -0.53 -7.24
CA PHE A 246 1.14 0.49 -7.63
C PHE A 246 2.61 0.07 -7.46
N GLU A 247 2.89 -0.90 -6.57
CA GLU A 247 4.23 -1.47 -6.43
C GLU A 247 4.56 -2.37 -7.64
N LYS A 248 3.60 -3.19 -8.08
CA LYS A 248 3.74 -3.96 -9.32
C LYS A 248 3.89 -3.05 -10.55
N VAL A 249 3.13 -1.95 -10.60
CA VAL A 249 3.26 -0.94 -11.67
C VAL A 249 4.66 -0.34 -11.69
N ALA A 250 5.18 0.08 -10.53
CA ALA A 250 6.55 0.57 -10.43
C ALA A 250 7.57 -0.47 -10.90
N GLY A 251 7.39 -1.75 -10.52
CA GLY A 251 8.21 -2.86 -11.00
C GLY A 251 8.19 -3.03 -12.53
N ASN A 252 7.00 -3.04 -13.13
CA ASN A 252 6.84 -3.11 -14.58
C ASN A 252 7.54 -1.94 -15.30
N LEU A 253 7.44 -0.73 -14.74
CA LEU A 253 8.10 0.45 -15.29
C LEU A 253 9.62 0.33 -15.21
N VAL A 254 10.18 -0.13 -14.08
CA VAL A 254 11.62 -0.37 -13.95
C VAL A 254 12.13 -1.33 -15.01
N GLU A 255 11.47 -2.48 -15.18
CA GLU A 255 11.82 -3.46 -16.22
C GLU A 255 11.74 -2.87 -17.63
N LEU A 256 10.70 -2.07 -17.88
CA LEU A 256 10.49 -1.43 -19.17
C LEU A 256 11.62 -0.44 -19.49
N TYR A 257 11.91 0.52 -18.60
CA TYR A 257 12.94 1.51 -18.85
C TYR A 257 14.34 0.87 -18.98
N GLN A 258 14.65 -0.16 -18.19
CA GLN A 258 15.90 -0.92 -18.34
C GLN A 258 16.00 -1.63 -19.70
N ARG A 259 14.89 -2.19 -20.21
CA ARG A 259 14.83 -2.80 -21.55
C ARG A 259 15.19 -1.82 -22.66
N TYR A 260 14.88 -0.53 -22.47
CA TYR A 260 15.18 0.56 -23.42
C TYR A 260 16.48 1.30 -23.12
N GLY A 261 17.40 0.68 -22.36
CA GLY A 261 18.76 1.16 -22.19
C GLY A 261 18.95 2.20 -21.08
N HIS A 262 17.91 2.48 -20.29
CA HIS A 262 18.02 3.39 -19.14
C HIS A 262 18.64 2.68 -17.94
N GLN A 263 19.69 3.29 -17.38
CA GLN A 263 20.31 2.81 -16.16
C GLN A 263 19.62 3.44 -14.95
N LEU A 264 18.64 2.73 -14.40
CA LEU A 264 17.90 3.18 -13.22
C LEU A 264 18.64 2.81 -11.92
N LYS A 265 18.58 3.73 -10.96
CA LYS A 265 19.00 3.55 -9.57
C LYS A 265 17.77 3.30 -8.68
N PRO A 266 17.96 2.70 -7.49
CA PRO A 266 16.90 2.62 -6.50
C PRO A 266 16.33 4.00 -6.20
N GLY A 267 15.00 4.12 -6.29
CA GLY A 267 14.29 5.38 -6.08
C GLY A 267 14.08 6.22 -7.34
N ASP A 268 14.63 5.89 -8.51
CA ASP A 268 14.35 6.65 -9.75
C ASP A 268 12.89 6.51 -10.19
N ILE A 269 12.24 5.38 -9.88
CA ILE A 269 10.79 5.20 -10.04
C ILE A 269 10.22 4.83 -8.66
N ILE A 270 9.26 5.62 -8.19
CA ILE A 270 8.60 5.38 -6.91
C ILE A 270 7.13 5.03 -7.13
N ALA A 271 6.65 4.04 -6.39
CA ALA A 271 5.24 3.67 -6.41
C ALA A 271 4.39 4.85 -5.90
N PRO A 272 3.34 5.25 -6.64
CA PRO A 272 2.44 6.29 -6.17
C PRO A 272 1.85 5.98 -4.81
N GLU A 273 2.00 6.90 -3.86
CA GLU A 273 1.30 6.85 -2.58
C GLU A 273 0.09 7.79 -2.67
N TYR A 274 -1.13 7.25 -2.67
CA TYR A 274 -2.33 8.10 -2.57
C TYR A 274 -2.56 8.46 -1.10
N PRO A 275 -2.37 9.73 -0.69
CA PRO A 275 -2.47 10.10 0.70
C PRO A 275 -3.92 9.97 1.18
N VAL A 276 -4.10 9.28 2.29
CA VAL A 276 -5.40 9.18 2.97
C VAL A 276 -5.68 10.50 3.67
N LYS A 277 -6.80 11.16 3.35
CA LYS A 277 -7.21 12.46 3.90
C LYS A 277 -8.50 12.39 4.71
N THR A 278 -9.41 11.49 4.34
CA THR A 278 -10.70 11.34 5.01
C THR A 278 -10.78 10.05 5.82
N GLU A 279 -11.70 10.01 6.78
CA GLU A 279 -11.98 8.80 7.55
C GLU A 279 -12.53 7.67 6.65
N ASN A 280 -13.29 8.00 5.61
CA ASN A 280 -13.81 7.03 4.65
C ASN A 280 -12.70 6.36 3.84
N GLU A 281 -11.72 7.13 3.38
CA GLU A 281 -10.53 6.59 2.70
C GLU A 281 -9.70 5.72 3.63
N ALA A 282 -9.52 6.13 4.90
CA ALA A 282 -8.82 5.33 5.89
C ALA A 282 -9.52 3.99 6.12
N LEU A 283 -10.85 4.01 6.23
CA LEU A 283 -11.67 2.81 6.37
C LEU A 283 -11.55 1.91 5.13
N LEU A 284 -11.61 2.45 3.91
CA LEU A 284 -11.50 1.66 2.68
C LEU A 284 -10.16 0.91 2.61
N VAL A 285 -9.07 1.61 2.92
CA VAL A 285 -7.73 1.03 2.90
C VAL A 285 -7.57 -0.06 3.98
N VAL A 286 -8.17 0.13 5.16
CA VAL A 286 -8.22 -0.92 6.21
C VAL A 286 -9.10 -2.10 5.80
N LYS A 287 -10.27 -1.87 5.17
CA LYS A 287 -11.13 -2.93 4.64
C LYS A 287 -10.37 -3.84 3.67
N ALA A 288 -9.64 -3.25 2.72
CA ALA A 288 -8.78 -4.00 1.80
C ALA A 288 -7.71 -4.82 2.53
N SER A 289 -7.13 -4.29 3.61
CA SER A 289 -6.18 -5.06 4.44
C SER A 289 -6.83 -6.25 5.15
N MET A 290 -8.09 -6.09 5.58
CA MET A 290 -8.86 -7.12 6.26
C MET A 290 -9.31 -8.24 5.30
N GLU A 291 -9.55 -7.93 4.03
CA GLU A 291 -9.83 -8.92 2.98
C GLU A 291 -8.64 -9.85 2.77
N ILE A 292 -7.43 -9.28 2.61
CA ILE A 292 -6.21 -10.06 2.46
C ILE A 292 -5.93 -10.89 3.73
N LEU A 293 -6.20 -10.32 4.92
CA LEU A 293 -6.11 -11.06 6.17
C LEU A 293 -7.09 -12.24 6.22
N MET A 294 -8.31 -12.07 5.68
CA MET A 294 -9.30 -13.12 5.61
C MET A 294 -8.83 -14.29 4.75
N ASP A 295 -8.30 -14.02 3.56
CA ASP A 295 -7.75 -15.06 2.70
C ASP A 295 -6.62 -15.83 3.40
N ALA A 296 -5.67 -15.10 3.99
CA ALA A 296 -4.56 -15.69 4.73
C ALA A 296 -5.02 -16.51 5.94
N THR A 297 -6.09 -16.09 6.62
CA THR A 297 -6.69 -16.80 7.76
C THR A 297 -7.38 -18.08 7.32
N LYS A 298 -8.15 -18.04 6.23
CA LYS A 298 -8.84 -19.22 5.69
C LYS A 298 -7.82 -20.30 5.28
N GLU A 299 -6.76 -19.90 4.57
CA GLU A 299 -5.66 -20.81 4.22
C GLU A 299 -4.96 -21.36 5.46
N LEU A 300 -4.71 -20.52 6.46
CA LEU A 300 -4.07 -20.93 7.72
C LEU A 300 -4.90 -21.99 8.45
N PHE A 301 -6.21 -21.78 8.58
CA PHE A 301 -7.08 -22.68 9.32
C PHE A 301 -7.20 -24.04 8.62
N VAL A 302 -7.27 -24.04 7.29
CA VAL A 302 -7.23 -25.26 6.48
C VAL A 302 -5.91 -25.99 6.73
N LEU A 303 -4.78 -25.31 6.53
CA LEU A 303 -3.46 -25.94 6.65
C LEU A 303 -3.22 -26.45 8.08
N ASP A 304 -3.52 -25.66 9.11
CA ASP A 304 -3.35 -26.06 10.50
C ASP A 304 -4.21 -27.28 10.85
N ALA A 305 -5.48 -27.31 10.43
CA ALA A 305 -6.36 -28.44 10.67
C ALA A 305 -5.86 -29.72 9.99
N LEU A 306 -5.33 -29.61 8.76
CA LEU A 306 -4.72 -30.73 8.06
C LEU A 306 -3.46 -31.22 8.77
N TYR A 307 -2.56 -30.28 9.06
CA TYR A 307 -1.23 -30.57 9.60
C TYR A 307 -1.29 -31.18 10.99
N THR A 308 -2.31 -30.81 11.77
CA THR A 308 -2.56 -31.30 13.12
C THR A 308 -3.62 -32.41 13.19
N ARG A 309 -4.06 -32.91 12.02
CA ARG A 309 -5.04 -34.01 11.89
C ARG A 309 -6.37 -33.77 12.60
N ASN A 310 -6.78 -32.51 12.68
CA ASN A 310 -8.06 -32.07 13.24
C ASN A 310 -9.22 -32.11 12.22
N ILE A 311 -9.08 -32.94 11.18
CA ILE A 311 -10.06 -33.15 10.12
C ILE A 311 -10.07 -34.61 9.70
N ASP A 312 -11.22 -35.09 9.21
CA ASP A 312 -11.37 -36.44 8.70
C ASP A 312 -10.58 -36.61 7.38
N GLU A 313 -9.71 -37.62 7.33
CA GLU A 313 -8.86 -37.92 6.16
C GLU A 313 -9.69 -38.21 4.89
N THR A 314 -10.91 -38.72 5.03
CA THR A 314 -11.78 -39.04 3.88
C THR A 314 -12.16 -37.80 3.06
N LEU A 315 -12.15 -36.61 3.69
CA LEU A 315 -12.46 -35.33 3.05
C LEU A 315 -11.35 -34.86 2.11
N ILE A 316 -10.13 -35.39 2.25
CA ILE A 316 -8.95 -34.97 1.48
C ILE A 316 -8.44 -36.04 0.52
N LYS A 317 -9.12 -37.18 0.40
CA LYS A 317 -8.68 -38.33 -0.42
C LYS A 317 -8.27 -37.97 -1.86
N ASN A 318 -8.92 -36.97 -2.45
CA ASN A 318 -8.71 -36.53 -3.83
C ASN A 318 -7.74 -35.35 -3.97
N ASN A 319 -7.24 -34.79 -2.87
CA ASN A 319 -6.29 -33.68 -2.87
C ASN A 319 -4.91 -34.19 -2.44
N PHE A 320 -3.97 -34.28 -3.38
CA PHE A 320 -2.63 -34.80 -3.13
C PHE A 320 -1.87 -33.95 -2.10
N ASP A 321 -1.88 -32.63 -2.26
CA ASP A 321 -1.14 -31.72 -1.38
C ASP A 321 -1.68 -31.74 0.05
N TYR A 322 -3.00 -31.84 0.22
CA TYR A 322 -3.61 -31.93 1.55
C TYR A 322 -3.30 -33.25 2.23
N ARG A 323 -3.30 -34.37 1.49
CA ARG A 323 -2.87 -35.68 2.04
C ARG A 323 -1.41 -35.66 2.45
N ALA A 324 -0.54 -35.04 1.65
CA ALA A 324 0.87 -34.92 1.98
C ALA A 324 1.10 -34.10 3.26
N LEU A 325 0.32 -33.03 3.46
CA LEU A 325 0.31 -32.28 4.73
C LEU A 325 -0.18 -33.14 5.90
N TYR A 326 -1.33 -33.81 5.75
CA TYR A 326 -1.95 -34.66 6.80
C TYR A 326 -1.05 -35.81 7.24
N ASN A 327 -0.38 -36.46 6.28
CA ASN A 327 0.52 -37.59 6.50
C ASN A 327 1.97 -37.17 6.79
N HIS A 328 2.26 -35.87 6.82
CA HIS A 328 3.61 -35.31 6.98
C HIS A 328 4.63 -35.82 5.95
N THR A 329 4.17 -36.06 4.72
CA THR A 329 4.99 -36.45 3.56
C THR A 329 5.09 -35.33 2.51
N HIS A 330 4.86 -34.09 2.93
CA HIS A 330 4.92 -32.91 2.05
C HIS A 330 6.36 -32.56 1.72
N GLU A 331 6.55 -32.02 0.52
CA GLU A 331 7.83 -31.53 0.01
C GLU A 331 7.78 -30.00 -0.15
N PRO A 332 8.93 -29.32 -0.33
CA PRO A 332 8.97 -27.86 -0.51
C PRO A 332 8.14 -27.32 -1.69
N ASN A 333 7.76 -28.16 -2.66
CA ASN A 333 6.94 -27.77 -3.81
C ASN A 333 5.41 -27.91 -3.58
N ASN A 334 4.98 -28.29 -2.37
CA ASN A 334 3.57 -28.42 -2.02
C ASN A 334 2.83 -27.07 -2.19
N THR A 335 1.75 -27.06 -2.98
CA THR A 335 1.09 -25.80 -3.36
C THR A 335 0.37 -25.13 -2.19
N ALA A 336 -0.18 -25.89 -1.24
CA ALA A 336 -0.85 -25.35 -0.08
C ALA A 336 0.13 -24.62 0.87
N ILE A 337 1.35 -25.15 1.04
CA ILE A 337 2.42 -24.48 1.81
C ILE A 337 2.82 -23.16 1.13
N ASN A 338 2.99 -23.19 -0.20
CA ASN A 338 3.32 -21.99 -0.96
C ASN A 338 2.22 -20.92 -0.86
N ASN A 339 0.96 -21.31 -1.01
CA ASN A 339 -0.18 -20.39 -0.94
C ASN A 339 -0.30 -19.74 0.44
N LEU A 340 -0.14 -20.52 1.52
CA LEU A 340 -0.15 -19.95 2.86
C LEU A 340 1.03 -18.98 3.06
N PHE A 341 2.25 -19.36 2.67
CA PHE A 341 3.41 -18.49 2.79
C PHE A 341 3.17 -17.15 2.07
N LYS A 342 2.75 -17.21 0.81
CA LYS A 342 2.48 -16.04 -0.02
C LYS A 342 1.39 -15.15 0.59
N THR A 343 0.27 -15.72 1.02
CA THR A 343 -0.84 -14.95 1.61
C THR A 343 -0.44 -14.27 2.92
N GLN A 344 0.37 -14.91 3.78
CA GLN A 344 0.88 -14.27 5.00
C GLN A 344 1.81 -13.07 4.68
N TYR A 345 2.72 -13.21 3.71
CA TYR A 345 3.56 -12.07 3.29
C TYR A 345 2.79 -10.98 2.53
N ASN A 346 1.70 -11.33 1.84
CA ASN A 346 0.80 -10.32 1.27
C ASN A 346 0.14 -9.46 2.35
N VAL A 347 -0.26 -10.06 3.48
CA VAL A 347 -0.76 -9.30 4.64
C VAL A 347 0.32 -8.35 5.16
N VAL A 348 1.57 -8.82 5.30
CA VAL A 348 2.71 -7.99 5.74
C VAL A 348 2.94 -6.82 4.78
N ASN A 349 3.03 -7.09 3.47
CA ASN A 349 3.26 -6.08 2.44
C ASN A 349 2.15 -5.02 2.42
N LYS A 350 0.88 -5.45 2.36
CA LYS A 350 -0.23 -4.51 2.39
C LYS A 350 -0.21 -3.68 3.67
N SER A 351 0.07 -4.30 4.82
CA SER A 351 0.16 -3.58 6.08
C SER A 351 1.29 -2.56 6.10
N ASN A 352 2.47 -2.89 5.56
CA ASN A 352 3.60 -1.96 5.43
C ASN A 352 3.23 -0.72 4.61
N SER A 353 2.61 -0.91 3.43
CA SER A 353 2.17 0.21 2.59
C SER A 353 1.17 1.10 3.33
N ILE A 354 0.22 0.51 4.07
CA ILE A 354 -0.80 1.29 4.79
C ILE A 354 -0.23 2.00 6.02
N ILE A 355 0.69 1.36 6.75
CA ILE A 355 1.37 1.98 7.88
C ILE A 355 2.15 3.22 7.42
N ARG A 356 2.82 3.18 6.25
CA ARG A 356 3.43 4.38 5.65
C ARG A 356 2.43 5.50 5.45
N LEU A 357 1.30 5.18 4.84
CA LEU A 357 0.26 6.16 4.56
C LEU A 357 -0.21 6.84 5.86
N PHE A 358 -0.49 6.07 6.91
CA PHE A 358 -0.95 6.62 8.18
C PHE A 358 0.13 7.34 8.98
N GLU A 359 1.40 6.93 8.90
CA GLU A 359 2.50 7.63 9.56
C GLU A 359 2.78 9.00 8.92
N LYS A 360 2.54 9.16 7.61
CA LYS A 360 2.65 10.45 6.91
C LYS A 360 1.45 11.36 7.18
N ALA A 361 0.25 10.81 7.31
CA ALA A 361 -0.99 11.59 7.29
C ALA A 361 -1.26 12.48 8.52
N SER A 362 -0.44 12.44 9.59
CA SER A 362 -0.49 13.33 10.76
C SER A 362 -1.90 13.69 11.29
N ASN A 363 -2.85 12.75 11.27
CA ASN A 363 -4.24 12.96 11.66
C ASN A 363 -4.66 12.01 12.80
N ILE A 364 -5.08 12.57 13.93
CA ILE A 364 -5.53 11.82 15.13
C ILE A 364 -6.71 10.89 14.81
N GLY A 365 -7.55 11.23 13.83
CA GLY A 365 -8.67 10.38 13.39
C GLY A 365 -8.25 9.03 12.81
N PHE A 366 -6.99 8.87 12.42
CA PHE A 366 -6.49 7.63 11.82
C PHE A 366 -5.95 6.60 12.81
N ASN A 367 -5.89 6.94 14.10
CA ASN A 367 -5.31 6.08 15.12
C ASN A 367 -5.92 4.68 15.15
N LYS A 368 -7.26 4.56 15.14
CA LYS A 368 -7.93 3.24 15.18
C LYS A 368 -7.62 2.36 13.95
N TYR A 369 -7.49 2.99 12.79
CA TYR A 369 -7.15 2.33 11.53
C TYR A 369 -5.69 1.87 11.54
N HIS A 370 -4.78 2.76 11.95
CA HIS A 370 -3.36 2.47 12.09
C HIS A 370 -3.11 1.35 13.11
N GLY A 371 -3.74 1.43 14.28
CA GLY A 371 -3.66 0.39 15.30
C GLY A 371 -4.15 -0.98 14.80
N THR A 372 -5.20 -1.00 13.98
CA THR A 372 -5.72 -2.26 13.40
C THR A 372 -4.73 -2.86 12.40
N VAL A 373 -4.12 -2.04 11.55
CA VAL A 373 -3.16 -2.54 10.55
C VAL A 373 -1.87 -3.04 11.21
N LEU A 374 -1.38 -2.36 12.26
CA LEU A 374 -0.25 -2.85 13.07
C LEU A 374 -0.54 -4.22 13.68
N LEU A 375 -1.79 -4.42 14.15
CA LEU A 375 -2.25 -5.69 14.69
C LEU A 375 -2.28 -6.79 13.62
N ASN A 376 -2.78 -6.48 12.42
CA ASN A 376 -2.83 -7.42 11.28
C ASN A 376 -1.43 -7.88 10.86
N ARG A 377 -0.49 -6.93 10.72
CA ARG A 377 0.92 -7.24 10.43
C ARG A 377 1.54 -8.13 11.50
N SER A 378 1.25 -7.82 12.76
CA SER A 378 1.76 -8.56 13.92
C SER A 378 1.24 -9.99 13.96
N LEU A 379 -0.05 -10.20 13.67
CA LEU A 379 -0.63 -11.54 13.56
C LEU A 379 0.02 -12.35 12.43
N ALA A 380 0.23 -11.76 11.25
CA ALA A 380 0.90 -12.42 10.14
C ALA A 380 2.33 -12.86 10.50
N TYR A 381 3.11 -11.99 11.15
CA TYR A 381 4.46 -12.36 11.60
C TYR A 381 4.44 -13.44 12.68
N LEU A 382 3.49 -13.42 13.63
CA LEU A 382 3.34 -14.50 14.62
C LEU A 382 3.05 -15.85 13.94
N ASN A 383 2.22 -15.84 12.89
CA ASN A 383 1.97 -17.04 12.09
C ASN A 383 3.24 -17.46 11.35
N ILE A 384 3.93 -16.55 10.66
CA ILE A 384 5.15 -16.88 9.92
C ILE A 384 6.20 -17.50 10.86
N ILE A 385 6.40 -16.91 12.04
CA ILE A 385 7.31 -17.46 13.05
C ILE A 385 6.86 -18.85 13.50
N THR A 386 5.57 -19.01 13.75
CA THR A 386 5.01 -20.28 14.18
C THR A 386 5.20 -21.37 13.14
N TYR A 387 4.98 -21.11 11.85
CA TYR A 387 4.99 -22.18 10.84
C TYR A 387 6.35 -22.36 10.17
N TRP A 388 7.16 -21.31 9.99
CA TRP A 388 8.45 -21.39 9.27
C TRP A 388 9.68 -21.07 10.13
N GLY A 389 9.52 -20.57 11.36
CA GLY A 389 10.64 -20.15 12.20
C GLY A 389 11.16 -18.77 11.80
N ASP A 390 12.42 -18.68 11.41
CA ASP A 390 13.07 -17.40 11.06
C ASP A 390 12.37 -16.74 9.85
N PRO A 391 11.78 -15.53 9.97
CA PRO A 391 11.07 -14.89 8.87
C PRO A 391 11.96 -13.94 8.06
N ILE A 392 11.49 -13.53 6.90
CA ILE A 392 11.99 -12.35 6.20
C ILE A 392 11.31 -11.13 6.85
N ILE A 393 12.08 -10.13 7.28
CA ILE A 393 11.48 -8.88 7.76
C ILE A 393 11.42 -7.91 6.60
N LEU A 394 10.21 -7.68 6.10
CA LEU A 394 10.00 -6.76 4.99
C LEU A 394 10.02 -5.33 5.52
N PRO A 395 10.92 -4.47 5.01
CA PRO A 395 10.96 -3.08 5.40
C PRO A 395 9.66 -2.40 4.99
N VAL A 396 9.28 -1.39 5.78
CA VAL A 396 8.09 -0.57 5.52
C VAL A 396 8.20 0.15 4.16
N VAL A 397 9.42 0.49 3.74
CA VAL A 397 9.77 0.97 2.41
C VAL A 397 10.44 -0.17 1.65
N THR A 398 9.80 -0.67 0.60
CA THR A 398 10.38 -1.69 -0.28
C THR A 398 11.10 -1.02 -1.45
N ASN A 399 12.40 -1.26 -1.58
CA ASN A 399 13.04 -1.20 -2.90
C ASN A 399 12.84 -2.55 -3.58
N ILE A 400 12.64 -2.54 -4.90
CA ILE A 400 12.54 -3.74 -5.75
C ILE A 400 13.79 -4.65 -5.63
N ASP A 401 14.92 -4.08 -5.20
CA ASP A 401 16.20 -4.80 -5.01
C ASP A 401 16.42 -5.39 -3.60
N ASP A 402 15.53 -5.16 -2.63
CA ASP A 402 15.68 -5.68 -1.25
C ASP A 402 15.26 -7.16 -1.18
N ILE A 403 15.95 -7.99 -1.96
CA ILE A 403 15.97 -9.44 -1.78
C ILE A 403 16.71 -9.69 -0.45
N THR A 404 15.95 -9.83 0.62
CA THR A 404 16.48 -9.93 2.00
C THR A 404 16.61 -11.37 2.46
N GLU A 405 17.61 -11.62 3.32
CA GLU A 405 17.80 -12.88 4.02
C GLU A 405 16.75 -13.05 5.14
N ARG A 406 16.51 -14.30 5.53
CA ARG A 406 15.73 -14.61 6.74
C ARG A 406 16.50 -14.13 7.96
N MET A 407 15.79 -13.55 8.89
CA MET A 407 16.33 -13.04 10.15
C MET A 407 15.93 -13.93 11.32
N PRO A 408 16.70 -13.94 12.42
CA PRO A 408 16.31 -14.66 13.62
C PRO A 408 14.90 -14.28 14.05
N TRP A 409 14.05 -15.28 14.34
CA TRP A 409 12.65 -15.07 14.71
C TRP A 409 12.47 -14.09 15.87
N LYS A 410 13.43 -14.02 16.80
CA LYS A 410 13.43 -13.04 17.90
C LYS A 410 13.44 -11.60 17.43
N THR A 411 14.11 -11.31 16.31
CA THR A 411 14.14 -9.95 15.75
C THR A 411 12.77 -9.55 15.23
N ALA A 412 12.08 -10.45 14.53
CA ALA A 412 10.71 -10.22 14.09
C ALA A 412 9.73 -10.18 15.27
N LEU A 413 9.94 -11.00 16.31
CA LEU A 413 9.12 -10.94 17.52
C LEU A 413 9.24 -9.58 18.23
N ASN A 414 10.43 -8.96 18.24
CA ASN A 414 10.60 -7.62 18.80
C ASN A 414 9.83 -6.55 18.00
N LEU A 415 9.79 -6.68 16.67
CA LEU A 415 8.95 -5.84 15.82
C LEU A 415 7.47 -6.04 16.16
N VAL A 416 7.01 -7.29 16.25
CA VAL A 416 5.63 -7.65 16.67
C VAL A 416 5.27 -7.02 18.01
N ILE A 417 6.12 -7.13 19.03
CA ILE A 417 5.84 -6.56 20.36
C ILE A 417 5.77 -5.03 20.29
N THR A 418 6.64 -4.40 19.50
CA THR A 418 6.65 -2.94 19.32
C THR A 418 5.38 -2.46 18.62
N ASP A 419 5.00 -3.12 17.53
CA ASP A 419 3.77 -2.85 16.78
C ASP A 419 2.54 -3.01 17.65
N LEU A 420 2.44 -4.11 18.41
CA LEU A 420 1.28 -4.38 19.24
C LEU A 420 1.16 -3.42 20.44
N LYS A 421 2.28 -2.97 21.03
CA LYS A 421 2.26 -1.92 22.06
C LYS A 421 1.78 -0.58 21.51
N LYS A 422 2.20 -0.23 20.29
CA LYS A 422 1.69 0.95 19.58
C LYS A 422 0.21 0.78 19.24
N ALA A 423 -0.20 -0.39 18.75
CA ALA A 423 -1.60 -0.72 18.48
C ALA A 423 -2.47 -0.60 19.74
N GLU A 424 -2.04 -1.13 20.88
CA GLU A 424 -2.76 -1.00 22.16
C GLU A 424 -3.08 0.45 22.52
N GLN A 425 -2.16 1.39 22.25
CA GLN A 425 -2.34 2.82 22.52
C GLN A 425 -3.29 3.50 21.55
N LEU A 426 -3.29 3.06 20.28
CA LEU A 426 -4.05 3.68 19.20
C LEU A 426 -5.47 3.11 19.07
N LEU A 427 -5.69 1.86 19.49
CA LEU A 427 -6.95 1.15 19.32
C LEU A 427 -7.99 1.58 20.38
N PRO A 428 -9.28 1.61 19.99
CA PRO A 428 -10.38 1.88 20.92
C PRO A 428 -10.53 0.76 21.95
N GLU A 429 -11.31 1.04 23.00
CA GLU A 429 -11.63 0.02 24.00
C GLU A 429 -12.47 -1.13 23.44
N ASN A 430 -13.51 -0.81 22.67
CA ASN A 430 -14.35 -1.80 22.02
C ASN A 430 -14.01 -1.80 20.53
N GLY A 431 -13.97 -3.00 19.94
CA GLY A 431 -13.87 -3.12 18.49
C GLY A 431 -15.18 -2.70 17.83
N GLU A 432 -15.08 -2.31 16.56
CA GLU A 432 -16.21 -2.07 15.68
C GLU A 432 -15.96 -2.80 14.36
N GLU A 433 -16.85 -2.67 13.39
CA GLU A 433 -16.67 -3.35 12.11
C GLU A 433 -15.32 -2.94 11.49
N TYR A 434 -14.50 -3.93 11.11
CA TYR A 434 -13.13 -3.75 10.57
C TYR A 434 -12.09 -3.18 11.53
N ILE A 435 -12.46 -2.77 12.74
CA ILE A 435 -11.56 -2.11 13.69
C ILE A 435 -11.36 -2.98 14.92
N ALA A 436 -10.10 -3.29 15.22
CA ALA A 436 -9.75 -4.09 16.38
C ALA A 436 -9.96 -3.32 17.70
N SER A 437 -10.05 -4.05 18.81
CA SER A 437 -10.01 -3.47 20.14
C SER A 437 -8.58 -3.49 20.71
N LYS A 438 -8.29 -2.64 21.70
CA LYS A 438 -7.03 -2.75 22.47
C LYS A 438 -6.88 -4.12 23.15
N TYR A 439 -7.98 -4.82 23.44
CA TYR A 439 -7.94 -6.17 24.00
C TYR A 439 -7.46 -7.21 22.99
N ALA A 440 -7.72 -7.01 21.70
CA ALA A 440 -7.13 -7.84 20.64
C ALA A 440 -5.60 -7.67 20.59
N ALA A 441 -5.09 -6.44 20.73
CA ALA A 441 -3.65 -6.19 20.80
C ALA A 441 -3.02 -6.86 22.03
N ARG A 442 -3.66 -6.76 23.20
CA ARG A 442 -3.22 -7.46 24.43
C ARG A 442 -3.19 -8.97 24.27
N ALA A 443 -4.17 -9.55 23.59
CA ALA A 443 -4.21 -10.99 23.37
C ALA A 443 -3.05 -11.46 22.47
N LEU A 444 -2.73 -10.71 21.42
CA LEU A 444 -1.54 -11.02 20.59
C LEU A 444 -0.22 -10.75 21.32
N LEU A 445 -0.16 -9.75 22.21
CA LEU A 445 1.00 -9.56 23.10
C LEU A 445 1.18 -10.77 24.01
N ALA A 446 0.10 -11.31 24.58
CA ALA A 446 0.17 -12.54 25.36
C ALA A 446 0.69 -13.73 24.52
N ARG A 447 0.20 -13.91 23.28
CA ARG A 447 0.74 -14.93 22.35
C ARG A 447 2.23 -14.73 22.09
N ALA A 448 2.67 -13.49 21.84
CA ALA A 448 4.07 -13.16 21.58
C ALA A 448 4.96 -13.47 22.80
N HIS A 449 4.52 -13.11 24.01
CA HIS A 449 5.25 -13.40 25.25
C HIS A 449 5.28 -14.90 25.58
N LEU A 450 4.19 -15.63 25.32
CA LEU A 450 4.16 -17.09 25.44
C LEU A 450 5.16 -17.77 24.49
N LEU A 451 5.29 -17.29 23.25
CA LEU A 451 6.24 -17.82 22.27
C LEU A 451 7.70 -17.73 22.74
N GLN A 452 8.06 -16.67 23.46
CA GLN A 452 9.38 -16.50 24.08
C GLN A 452 9.48 -17.05 25.51
N LYS A 453 8.46 -17.78 25.98
CA LYS A 453 8.37 -18.35 27.33
C LYS A 453 8.43 -17.30 28.47
N ASP A 454 7.98 -16.07 28.19
CA ASP A 454 7.84 -14.99 29.16
C ASP A 454 6.43 -15.00 29.78
N TYR A 455 6.21 -15.98 30.65
CA TYR A 455 4.89 -16.25 31.24
C TYR A 455 4.39 -15.14 32.17
N LEU A 456 5.29 -14.32 32.74
CA LEU A 456 4.91 -13.20 33.59
C LEU A 456 4.28 -12.07 32.78
N GLN A 457 4.90 -11.68 31.66
CA GLN A 457 4.32 -10.67 30.78
C GLN A 457 3.08 -11.19 30.05
N ALA A 458 3.08 -12.46 29.64
CA ALA A 458 1.88 -13.07 29.07
C ALA A 458 0.70 -12.98 30.06
N LYS A 459 0.90 -13.43 31.31
CA LYS A 459 -0.12 -13.32 32.37
C LYS A 459 -0.58 -11.88 32.58
N TYR A 460 0.34 -10.91 32.62
CA TYR A 460 0.00 -9.49 32.79
C TYR A 460 -1.02 -9.00 31.75
N TYR A 461 -0.80 -9.30 30.47
CA TYR A 461 -1.74 -8.89 29.42
C TYR A 461 -3.06 -9.65 29.48
N LEU A 462 -3.04 -10.95 29.79
CA LEU A 462 -4.24 -11.79 29.95
C LEU A 462 -5.10 -11.31 31.12
N ASP A 463 -4.49 -11.02 32.27
CA ASP A 463 -5.18 -10.51 33.46
C ASP A 463 -5.90 -9.19 33.16
N GLN A 464 -5.34 -8.32 32.32
CA GLN A 464 -6.00 -7.07 31.93
C GLN A 464 -7.22 -7.28 31.04
N ILE A 465 -7.22 -8.33 30.21
CA ILE A 465 -8.38 -8.71 29.41
C ILE A 465 -9.46 -9.28 30.33
N ILE A 466 -9.10 -10.22 31.21
CA ILE A 466 -10.02 -10.88 32.16
C ILE A 466 -10.64 -9.85 33.11
N SER A 467 -9.81 -8.99 33.72
CA SER A 467 -10.26 -7.97 34.68
C SER A 467 -11.16 -6.90 34.05
N SER A 468 -11.17 -6.76 32.72
CA SER A 468 -12.06 -5.81 32.05
C SER A 468 -13.53 -6.16 32.16
N SER A 469 -13.86 -7.43 32.44
CA SER A 469 -15.22 -7.98 32.42
C SER A 469 -15.99 -7.75 31.10
N LYS A 470 -15.31 -7.42 30.00
CA LYS A 470 -15.93 -7.15 28.69
C LYS A 470 -16.32 -8.43 27.94
N PHE A 471 -15.60 -9.51 28.22
CA PHE A 471 -15.76 -10.80 27.55
C PHE A 471 -16.24 -11.85 28.54
N LYS A 472 -16.97 -12.84 28.03
CA LYS A 472 -17.44 -13.98 28.80
C LYS A 472 -17.54 -15.21 27.90
N ILE A 473 -17.42 -16.38 28.51
CA ILE A 473 -17.68 -17.63 27.82
C ILE A 473 -19.18 -17.74 27.49
N GLU A 474 -19.52 -18.24 26.30
CA GLU A 474 -20.91 -18.59 26.00
C GLU A 474 -21.33 -19.87 26.72
N SER A 475 -22.64 -20.04 26.91
CA SER A 475 -23.22 -21.24 27.52
C SER A 475 -23.07 -22.50 26.66
N ASP A 476 -22.93 -22.33 25.35
CA ASP A 476 -22.91 -23.39 24.35
C ASP A 476 -22.02 -23.00 23.17
N HIS A 477 -21.51 -24.02 22.46
CA HIS A 477 -20.60 -23.82 21.32
C HIS A 477 -21.24 -23.13 20.13
N GLU A 478 -22.52 -23.36 19.85
CA GLU A 478 -23.19 -22.76 18.69
C GLU A 478 -23.27 -21.24 18.82
N SER A 479 -23.48 -20.74 20.04
CA SER A 479 -23.59 -19.31 20.32
C SER A 479 -22.26 -18.57 20.17
N VAL A 480 -21.11 -19.24 20.27
CA VAL A 480 -19.77 -18.65 20.07
C VAL A 480 -19.63 -18.02 18.69
N PHE A 481 -20.17 -18.66 17.66
CA PHE A 481 -19.99 -18.25 16.26
C PHE A 481 -21.09 -17.31 15.77
N LYS A 482 -21.84 -16.69 16.68
CA LYS A 482 -22.85 -15.66 16.39
C LYS A 482 -22.28 -14.27 16.64
N LEU A 483 -22.71 -13.27 15.86
CA LEU A 483 -22.27 -11.87 16.02
C LEU A 483 -22.57 -11.27 17.40
N SER A 484 -23.62 -11.76 18.07
CA SER A 484 -23.99 -11.31 19.41
C SER A 484 -23.09 -11.86 20.52
N SER A 485 -22.18 -12.79 20.20
CA SER A 485 -21.36 -13.45 21.20
C SER A 485 -20.44 -12.47 21.93
N LYS A 486 -20.36 -12.63 23.24
CA LYS A 486 -19.43 -11.93 24.12
C LYS A 486 -18.11 -12.68 24.31
N GLU A 487 -17.95 -13.83 23.67
CA GLU A 487 -16.72 -14.60 23.71
C GLU A 487 -15.70 -14.12 22.68
N ASN A 488 -16.14 -13.47 21.62
CA ASN A 488 -15.26 -13.01 20.55
C ASN A 488 -14.49 -11.74 20.95
N VAL A 489 -13.15 -11.83 20.94
CA VAL A 489 -12.24 -10.71 21.23
C VAL A 489 -11.81 -10.00 19.95
N TYR A 490 -11.57 -10.78 18.90
CA TYR A 490 -11.24 -10.27 17.57
C TYR A 490 -11.80 -11.20 16.49
N ILE A 491 -12.48 -10.62 15.50
CA ILE A 491 -13.17 -11.33 14.43
C ILE A 491 -12.86 -10.69 13.07
N ILE A 492 -13.07 -11.44 12.01
CA ILE A 492 -13.17 -10.89 10.66
C ILE A 492 -14.61 -10.41 10.42
N ALA A 493 -14.77 -9.22 9.82
CA ALA A 493 -16.07 -8.57 9.60
C ALA A 493 -17.00 -9.40 8.69
N LYS A 494 -18.30 -9.40 8.99
CA LYS A 494 -19.33 -10.22 8.30
C LYS A 494 -19.49 -9.89 6.82
N GLU A 495 -19.31 -8.64 6.41
CA GLU A 495 -19.44 -8.24 5.02
C GLU A 495 -18.33 -8.80 4.13
N LEU A 496 -17.09 -8.90 4.65
CA LEU A 496 -15.98 -9.50 3.89
C LEU A 496 -16.23 -10.97 3.60
N ASP A 497 -16.82 -11.67 4.56
CA ASP A 497 -17.12 -13.09 4.44
C ASP A 497 -18.30 -13.39 3.48
N LYS A 498 -19.06 -12.37 3.05
CA LYS A 498 -20.12 -12.52 2.03
C LYS A 498 -19.62 -12.48 0.59
N LEU A 499 -18.35 -12.17 0.35
CA LEU A 499 -17.78 -12.20 -1.00
C LEU A 499 -17.78 -13.66 -1.50
N GLU A 500 -18.58 -13.89 -2.54
CA GLU A 500 -19.18 -15.18 -2.91
C GLU A 500 -18.18 -16.26 -3.32
N ASN A 501 -17.97 -17.26 -2.47
CA ASN A 501 -17.63 -18.62 -2.93
C ASN A 501 -17.99 -19.68 -1.87
N THR A 502 -19.27 -20.06 -1.80
CA THR A 502 -19.83 -20.96 -0.77
C THR A 502 -19.36 -22.43 -0.87
N ASN A 503 -18.45 -22.76 -1.79
CA ASN A 503 -18.02 -24.14 -2.05
C ASN A 503 -16.52 -24.40 -1.83
N THR A 504 -15.80 -23.49 -1.15
CA THR A 504 -14.38 -23.75 -0.84
C THR A 504 -14.22 -24.90 0.17
N PHE A 505 -13.00 -25.40 0.32
CA PHE A 505 -12.71 -26.41 1.34
C PHE A 505 -12.90 -25.86 2.76
N PHE A 506 -12.52 -24.60 2.98
CA PHE A 506 -12.71 -23.90 4.25
C PHE A 506 -14.20 -23.86 4.63
N GLU A 507 -15.06 -23.36 3.74
CA GLU A 507 -16.49 -23.18 4.02
C GLU A 507 -17.17 -24.51 4.38
N ARG A 508 -16.79 -25.61 3.72
CA ARG A 508 -17.44 -26.92 3.91
C ARG A 508 -16.96 -27.70 5.12
N ASN A 509 -15.69 -27.55 5.51
CA ASN A 509 -15.05 -28.50 6.43
C ASN A 509 -14.37 -27.87 7.64
N ILE A 510 -14.08 -26.56 7.57
CA ILE A 510 -13.33 -25.80 8.58
C ILE A 510 -14.23 -24.82 9.32
N ARG A 511 -15.05 -24.07 8.59
CA ARG A 511 -15.94 -23.06 9.15
C ARG A 511 -16.90 -23.65 10.19
N LYS A 512 -17.06 -22.95 11.32
CA LYS A 512 -17.87 -23.39 12.46
C LYS A 512 -19.19 -22.62 12.65
N GLY A 513 -19.37 -21.45 12.03
CA GLY A 513 -20.63 -20.69 12.12
C GLY A 513 -20.59 -19.36 11.35
N GLU A 514 -21.35 -18.35 11.78
CA GLU A 514 -21.56 -17.12 10.98
C GLU A 514 -20.30 -16.26 10.83
N LEU A 515 -19.37 -16.31 11.78
CA LEU A 515 -18.14 -15.51 11.78
C LEU A 515 -16.89 -16.38 11.87
N VAL A 516 -15.76 -15.80 11.47
CA VAL A 516 -14.43 -16.39 11.63
C VAL A 516 -13.74 -15.67 12.80
N PRO A 517 -13.61 -16.31 13.97
CA PRO A 517 -12.92 -15.71 15.10
C PRO A 517 -11.40 -15.82 14.90
N LEU A 518 -10.69 -14.73 15.17
CA LEU A 518 -9.23 -14.71 15.21
C LEU A 518 -8.71 -14.91 16.63
N ILE A 519 -9.47 -14.41 17.61
CA ILE A 519 -9.19 -14.52 19.04
C ILE A 519 -10.52 -14.61 19.80
N ARG A 520 -10.64 -15.60 20.69
CA ARG A 520 -11.79 -15.79 21.59
C ARG A 520 -11.38 -15.80 23.05
N TYR A 521 -12.32 -15.53 23.93
CA TYR A 521 -12.11 -15.50 25.37
C TYR A 521 -11.78 -16.89 25.93
N THR A 522 -12.27 -17.97 25.31
CA THR A 522 -11.81 -19.34 25.65
C THR A 522 -10.31 -19.46 25.54
N GLU A 523 -9.72 -18.98 24.45
CA GLU A 523 -8.26 -18.98 24.28
C GLU A 523 -7.56 -18.15 25.37
N ILE A 524 -8.11 -16.98 25.73
CA ILE A 524 -7.56 -16.12 26.79
C ILE A 524 -7.49 -16.88 28.12
N LEU A 525 -8.57 -17.57 28.48
CA LEU A 525 -8.65 -18.37 29.70
C LEU A 525 -7.66 -19.54 29.68
N LEU A 526 -7.55 -20.25 28.56
CA LEU A 526 -6.60 -21.37 28.44
C LEU A 526 -5.14 -20.91 28.49
N MET A 527 -4.81 -19.79 27.84
CA MET A 527 -3.48 -19.17 27.95
C MET A 527 -3.19 -18.70 29.39
N ALA A 528 -4.19 -18.18 30.10
CA ALA A 528 -4.04 -17.75 31.48
C ALA A 528 -3.82 -18.95 32.41
N ALA A 529 -4.60 -20.02 32.24
CA ALA A 529 -4.40 -21.28 32.95
C ALA A 529 -3.01 -21.86 32.72
N GLU A 530 -2.54 -21.85 31.47
CA GLU A 530 -1.18 -22.29 31.11
C GLU A 530 -0.10 -21.47 31.84
N CYS A 531 -0.21 -20.14 31.84
CA CYS A 531 0.71 -19.28 32.60
C CYS A 531 0.70 -19.64 34.09
N ASN A 532 -0.49 -19.83 34.68
CA ASN A 532 -0.62 -20.16 36.11
C ASN A 532 -0.10 -21.55 36.44
N ALA A 533 -0.22 -22.53 35.53
CA ALA A 533 0.36 -23.86 35.69
C ALA A 533 1.90 -23.80 35.79
N ILE A 534 2.52 -23.01 34.92
CA ILE A 534 3.98 -22.84 34.89
C ILE A 534 4.47 -22.02 36.09
N LEU A 535 3.73 -20.98 36.47
CA LEU A 535 4.00 -20.14 37.63
C LEU A 535 3.59 -20.79 38.97
N LYS A 536 3.07 -22.02 38.95
CA LYS A 536 2.66 -22.81 40.12
C LYS A 536 1.57 -22.14 40.97
N ASN A 537 0.65 -21.43 40.32
CA ASN A 537 -0.53 -20.85 40.97
C ASN A 537 -1.76 -21.74 40.77
N ALA A 538 -1.97 -22.72 41.67
CA ALA A 538 -3.05 -23.69 41.56
C ALA A 538 -4.46 -23.04 41.54
N VAL A 539 -4.68 -22.00 42.35
CA VAL A 539 -5.96 -21.28 42.39
C VAL A 539 -6.27 -20.66 41.03
N GLY A 540 -5.27 -20.01 40.41
CA GLY A 540 -5.43 -19.41 39.08
C GLY A 540 -5.65 -20.44 37.97
N ILE A 541 -5.09 -21.66 38.09
CA ILE A 541 -5.37 -22.74 37.13
C ILE A 541 -6.86 -23.08 37.15
N GLU A 542 -7.40 -23.36 38.34
CA GLU A 542 -8.81 -23.74 38.50
C GLU A 542 -9.75 -22.60 38.11
N GLU A 543 -9.44 -21.36 38.50
CA GLU A 543 -10.22 -20.16 38.17
C GLU A 543 -10.42 -19.99 36.66
N TYR A 544 -9.36 -20.20 35.87
CA TYR A 544 -9.41 -19.97 34.43
C TYR A 544 -9.80 -21.21 33.61
N LEU A 545 -9.54 -22.44 34.10
CA LEU A 545 -9.96 -23.65 33.39
C LEU A 545 -11.43 -24.02 33.62
N ASN A 546 -11.95 -23.82 34.83
CA ASN A 546 -13.30 -24.25 35.18
C ASN A 546 -14.39 -23.75 34.23
N PRO A 547 -14.42 -22.47 33.81
CA PRO A 547 -15.46 -22.00 32.91
C PRO A 547 -15.48 -22.78 31.57
N VAL A 548 -14.30 -23.06 31.01
CA VAL A 548 -14.16 -23.78 29.74
C VAL A 548 -14.50 -25.25 29.90
N PHE A 549 -13.99 -25.88 30.96
CA PHE A 549 -14.25 -27.29 31.26
C PHE A 549 -15.74 -27.54 31.51
N LYS A 550 -16.38 -26.69 32.30
CA LYS A 550 -17.81 -26.79 32.63
C LYS A 550 -18.70 -26.66 31.39
N ARG A 551 -18.38 -25.75 30.46
CA ARG A 551 -19.13 -25.65 29.19
C ARG A 551 -19.10 -26.97 28.42
N GLN A 552 -17.96 -27.66 28.41
CA GLN A 552 -17.77 -28.86 27.62
C GLN A 552 -18.27 -30.15 28.31
N HIS A 553 -18.13 -30.24 29.64
CA HIS A 553 -18.40 -31.47 30.40
C HIS A 553 -19.65 -31.39 31.29
N GLY A 554 -20.21 -30.20 31.51
CA GLY A 554 -21.38 -29.98 32.36
C GLY A 554 -21.09 -29.98 33.86
N GLU A 555 -19.82 -30.15 34.27
CA GLU A 555 -19.38 -30.20 35.66
C GLU A 555 -18.09 -29.39 35.87
N ASP A 556 -17.80 -29.07 37.13
CA ASP A 556 -16.58 -28.36 37.50
C ASP A 556 -15.38 -29.32 37.54
N LEU A 557 -14.16 -28.79 37.36
CA LEU A 557 -12.95 -29.59 37.51
C LEU A 557 -12.78 -30.06 38.95
N TYR A 558 -12.22 -31.26 39.09
CA TYR A 558 -11.76 -31.73 40.39
C TYR A 558 -10.64 -30.81 40.91
N PRO A 559 -10.71 -30.36 42.18
CA PRO A 559 -9.72 -29.47 42.75
C PRO A 559 -8.38 -30.16 42.99
N GLY A 560 -7.30 -29.38 43.07
CA GLY A 560 -5.97 -29.87 43.40
C GLY A 560 -5.21 -30.50 42.23
N LEU A 561 -5.46 -30.03 41.00
CA LEU A 561 -4.75 -30.49 39.81
C LEU A 561 -3.23 -30.33 39.96
N SER A 562 -2.50 -31.40 39.61
CA SER A 562 -1.05 -31.30 39.41
C SER A 562 -0.78 -30.43 38.17
N ARG A 563 0.43 -29.85 38.07
CA ARG A 563 0.84 -29.11 36.87
C ARG A 563 0.66 -29.94 35.60
N HIS A 564 1.09 -31.20 35.63
CA HIS A 564 0.99 -32.09 34.47
C HIS A 564 -0.47 -32.38 34.10
N GLY A 565 -1.32 -32.68 35.09
CA GLY A 565 -2.76 -32.86 34.85
C GLY A 565 -3.43 -31.60 34.31
N ALA A 566 -3.00 -30.41 34.74
CA ALA A 566 -3.47 -29.16 34.16
C ALA A 566 -3.04 -29.01 32.68
N GLU A 567 -1.79 -29.30 32.34
CA GLU A 567 -1.28 -29.25 30.96
C GLU A 567 -2.03 -30.22 30.03
N GLU A 568 -2.35 -31.43 30.48
CA GLU A 568 -3.16 -32.40 29.73
C GLU A 568 -4.59 -31.90 29.47
N ILE A 569 -5.24 -31.35 30.51
CA ILE A 569 -6.59 -30.79 30.39
C ILE A 569 -6.59 -29.57 29.47
N ILE A 570 -5.62 -28.66 29.62
CA ILE A 570 -5.44 -27.50 28.75
C ILE A 570 -5.35 -27.96 27.30
N PHE A 571 -4.44 -28.91 27.00
CA PHE A 571 -4.28 -29.44 25.65
C PHE A 571 -5.56 -30.06 25.10
N GLY A 572 -6.25 -30.87 25.91
CA GLY A 572 -7.53 -31.47 25.55
C GLY A 572 -8.57 -30.42 25.15
N LEU A 573 -8.75 -29.38 25.98
CA LEU A 573 -9.69 -28.28 25.72
C LEU A 573 -9.32 -27.47 24.48
N TRP A 574 -8.02 -27.23 24.23
CA TRP A 574 -7.57 -26.59 22.99
C TRP A 574 -7.97 -27.41 21.76
N MET A 575 -7.77 -28.73 21.79
CA MET A 575 -8.07 -29.59 20.64
C MET A 575 -9.55 -29.87 20.46
N SER A 576 -10.36 -29.87 21.52
CA SER A 576 -11.81 -30.07 21.39
C SER A 576 -12.57 -28.79 21.06
N ASP A 577 -12.13 -27.64 21.60
CA ASP A 577 -12.86 -26.36 21.45
C ASP A 577 -12.35 -25.53 20.28
N LEU A 578 -11.02 -25.38 20.20
CA LEU A 578 -10.34 -24.41 19.33
C LEU A 578 -9.70 -25.08 18.11
N ALA A 579 -9.83 -26.41 17.94
CA ALA A 579 -9.39 -27.08 16.71
C ALA A 579 -10.01 -26.44 15.46
N LYS A 580 -9.26 -26.40 14.36
CA LYS A 580 -9.67 -25.73 13.10
C LYS A 580 -9.73 -24.20 13.16
N GLU A 581 -9.20 -23.57 14.21
CA GLU A 581 -9.08 -22.10 14.32
C GLU A 581 -7.63 -21.60 14.16
N GLY A 582 -6.74 -22.40 13.55
CA GLY A 582 -5.39 -21.97 13.19
C GLY A 582 -4.42 -21.84 14.37
N LEU A 583 -4.71 -22.50 15.49
CA LEU A 583 -3.92 -22.40 16.73
C LEU A 583 -3.26 -23.70 17.13
N SER A 584 -3.64 -24.83 16.53
CA SER A 584 -3.28 -26.14 17.04
C SER A 584 -1.76 -26.35 17.02
N LEU A 585 -1.07 -26.06 15.91
CA LEU A 585 0.39 -26.23 15.84
C LEU A 585 1.13 -25.40 16.90
N SER A 586 0.66 -24.18 17.17
CA SER A 586 1.26 -23.32 18.19
C SER A 586 1.17 -23.96 19.58
N VAL A 587 0.04 -24.60 19.91
CA VAL A 587 -0.20 -25.28 21.18
C VAL A 587 0.65 -26.54 21.27
N TYR A 588 0.74 -27.36 20.21
CA TYR A 588 1.62 -28.53 20.16
C TYR A 588 3.07 -28.18 20.51
N LYS A 589 3.57 -27.05 20.01
CA LYS A 589 4.93 -26.58 20.30
C LYS A 589 5.06 -26.05 21.72
N ARG A 590 4.12 -25.23 22.15
CA ARG A 590 4.21 -24.48 23.40
C ARG A 590 4.07 -25.38 24.63
N LEU A 591 3.21 -26.39 24.56
CA LEU A 591 3.03 -27.40 25.61
C LEU A 591 4.00 -28.58 25.48
N GLU A 592 4.93 -28.54 24.52
CA GLU A 592 5.95 -29.57 24.29
C GLU A 592 5.37 -30.98 23.99
N VAL A 593 4.08 -31.07 23.67
CA VAL A 593 3.39 -32.30 23.27
C VAL A 593 3.63 -32.69 21.80
N GLY A 594 4.08 -31.73 20.99
CA GLY A 594 4.38 -31.95 19.57
C GLY A 594 5.48 -32.98 19.31
N GLU A 595 6.36 -33.25 20.29
CA GLU A 595 7.38 -34.30 20.19
C GLU A 595 6.82 -35.70 20.06
N TYR A 596 5.62 -35.92 20.59
CA TYR A 596 4.91 -37.19 20.48
C TYR A 596 4.03 -37.26 19.23
N PHE A 597 3.77 -36.11 18.59
CA PHE A 597 2.91 -36.02 17.41
C PHE A 597 3.69 -36.10 16.09
N PHE A 598 4.87 -35.47 16.01
CA PHE A 598 5.69 -35.47 14.80
C PHE A 598 6.79 -36.54 14.86
N GLU A 599 6.79 -37.45 13.87
CA GLU A 599 7.79 -38.54 13.79
C GLU A 599 9.23 -38.03 13.61
N LYS A 600 9.40 -36.86 12.98
CA LYS A 600 10.71 -36.26 12.72
C LYS A 600 10.76 -34.83 13.28
N PRO A 601 11.84 -34.43 13.98
CA PRO A 601 11.93 -33.10 14.61
C PRO A 601 11.76 -31.92 13.65
N HIS A 602 12.21 -32.05 12.39
CA HIS A 602 12.11 -30.95 11.41
C HIS A 602 10.67 -30.64 11.01
N LEU A 603 9.74 -31.61 11.10
CA LEU A 603 8.32 -31.43 10.79
C LEU A 603 7.60 -30.50 11.78
N LYS A 604 8.27 -30.07 12.86
CA LYS A 604 7.71 -29.03 13.72
C LYS A 604 7.58 -27.69 12.96
N ILE A 605 8.36 -27.43 11.91
CA ILE A 605 8.24 -26.25 11.05
C ILE A 605 8.08 -26.69 9.61
N LEU A 606 7.37 -25.91 8.79
CA LEU A 606 7.17 -26.19 7.38
C LEU A 606 8.44 -25.87 6.56
N PRO A 607 8.64 -26.50 5.40
CA PRO A 607 9.66 -26.07 4.45
C PRO A 607 9.40 -24.65 3.94
N ILE A 608 10.47 -23.94 3.61
CA ILE A 608 10.36 -22.74 2.77
C ILE A 608 9.92 -23.20 1.38
N PRO A 609 8.88 -22.59 0.77
CA PRO A 609 8.38 -23.01 -0.53
C PRO A 609 9.47 -22.94 -1.60
N MET A 610 9.55 -23.98 -2.43
CA MET A 610 10.55 -24.07 -3.50
C MET A 610 10.42 -22.91 -4.50
N TYR A 611 9.19 -22.50 -4.82
CA TYR A 611 8.92 -21.38 -5.72
C TYR A 611 9.50 -20.07 -5.18
N GLU A 612 9.30 -19.79 -3.89
CA GLU A 612 9.85 -18.58 -3.24
C GLU A 612 11.38 -18.60 -3.19
N MET A 613 11.99 -19.77 -2.99
CA MET A 613 13.46 -19.92 -3.06
C MET A 613 14.02 -19.71 -4.48
N GLN A 614 13.25 -20.04 -5.52
CA GLN A 614 13.63 -19.78 -6.91
C GLN A 614 13.59 -18.28 -7.24
N LEU A 615 12.63 -17.55 -6.65
CA LEU A 615 12.52 -16.09 -6.80
C LEU A 615 13.56 -15.33 -5.96
N ASN A 616 13.84 -15.82 -4.76
CA ASN A 616 14.80 -15.22 -3.83
C ASN A 616 15.96 -16.20 -3.53
N LYS A 617 17.07 -16.01 -4.25
CA LYS A 617 18.30 -16.81 -4.12
C LYS A 617 18.96 -16.78 -2.73
N TYR A 618 18.58 -15.85 -1.86
CA TYR A 618 19.11 -15.73 -0.49
C TYR A 618 18.30 -16.54 0.52
N LEU A 619 17.12 -17.07 0.16
CA LEU A 619 16.35 -17.94 1.03
C LEU A 619 17.05 -19.28 1.21
N LYS A 620 17.34 -19.60 2.46
CA LYS A 620 17.84 -20.90 2.87
C LYS A 620 16.68 -21.75 3.37
N GLN A 621 16.68 -22.99 2.93
CA GLN A 621 15.71 -24.00 3.36
C GLN A 621 15.83 -24.26 4.87
N ASN A 622 14.71 -24.61 5.50
CA ASN A 622 14.67 -25.06 6.88
C ASN A 622 15.43 -26.40 7.03
N PRO A 623 16.19 -26.60 8.12
CA PRO A 623 16.94 -27.84 8.33
C PRO A 623 16.07 -29.09 8.25
N GLY A 624 16.51 -30.10 7.49
CA GLY A 624 15.80 -31.37 7.32
C GLY A 624 14.95 -31.46 6.04
N TYR A 625 14.77 -30.35 5.33
CA TYR A 625 14.17 -30.30 3.99
C TYR A 625 15.26 -30.09 2.94
N TYR A 626 15.07 -30.66 1.74
CA TYR A 626 16.08 -30.69 0.67
C TYR A 626 15.55 -30.15 -0.66
#